data_AF-A0A8B5WJR2-F1
#
_entry.id   AF-A0A8B5WJR2-F1
#
_cell.length_a   1.000
_cell.length_b   1.000
_cell.length_c   1.000
_cell.angle_alpha   90.00
_cell.angle_beta   90.00
_cell.angle_gamma   90.00
#
_symmetry.space_group_name_H-M   'P 1'
#
loop_
_entity.id
_entity.type
_entity.pdbx_description
1 polymer ?
#
loop_
_entity_poly.entity_id
_entity_poly.type
_entity_poly.pdbx_seq_one_letter_code
_entity_poly.pdbx_strand_id
1 'polypeptide(L)'
;MSQDDSRLAASLRWRCRRGMRELDVLLSSWLAKRWPDADPELQQDFADLLDQEDDQLWDWLLGRTAPPASLGRIVSEVQAAGEDLRPDSR
;
A
#
# COMPACT_ATOMS: atom_id res chain seq x y z
N MET A 1 2.24 -20.18 10.18
CA MET A 1 1.89 -18.74 10.16
C MET A 1 2.50 -18.14 11.41
N SER A 2 3.65 -17.49 11.25
CA SER A 2 4.51 -17.07 12.36
C SER A 2 3.93 -15.85 13.07
N GLN A 3 4.16 -15.75 14.39
CA GLN A 3 3.74 -14.59 15.19
C GLN A 3 4.41 -13.26 14.76
N ASP A 4 5.52 -13.35 14.02
CA ASP A 4 6.28 -12.19 13.53
C ASP A 4 5.56 -11.42 12.40
N ASP A 5 4.89 -12.12 11.49
CA ASP A 5 4.11 -11.50 10.41
C ASP A 5 3.00 -10.61 10.95
N SER A 6 2.32 -11.07 12.01
CA SER A 6 1.25 -10.33 12.67
C SER A 6 1.75 -9.02 13.31
N ARG A 7 2.97 -9.03 13.86
CA ARG A 7 3.60 -7.85 14.49
C ARG A 7 4.07 -6.85 13.44
N LEU A 8 4.65 -7.33 12.35
CA LEU A 8 5.05 -6.51 11.21
C LEU A 8 3.82 -5.84 10.58
N ALA A 9 2.77 -6.60 10.30
CA ALA A 9 1.51 -6.06 9.76
C ALA A 9 0.91 -4.99 10.69
N ALA A 10 0.92 -5.21 12.01
CA ALA A 10 0.47 -4.19 12.96
C ALA A 10 1.32 -2.92 12.90
N SER A 11 2.65 -3.03 12.86
CA SER A 11 3.57 -1.88 12.76
C SER A 11 3.37 -1.09 11.46
N LEU A 12 3.19 -1.78 10.34
CA LEU A 12 2.94 -1.17 9.04
C LEU A 12 1.57 -0.48 9.00
N ARG A 13 0.54 -1.09 9.61
CA ARG A 13 -0.77 -0.47 9.76
C ARG A 13 -0.69 0.87 10.50
N TRP A 14 0.17 0.98 11.50
CA TRP A 14 0.40 2.27 12.18
C TRP A 14 1.11 3.29 11.28
N ARG A 15 2.04 2.86 10.42
CA ARG A 15 2.68 3.71 9.40
C ARG A 15 1.73 4.17 8.29
N CYS A 16 0.63 3.44 8.07
CA CYS A 16 -0.43 3.83 7.13
C CYS A 16 -1.32 4.97 7.66
N ARG A 17 -1.30 5.22 8.98
CA ARG A 17 -2.08 6.29 9.61
C ARG A 17 -1.48 7.66 9.30
N ARG A 18 -1.84 8.14 8.12
CA ARG A 18 -1.30 9.36 7.50
C ARG A 18 -2.34 10.49 7.52
N GLY A 19 -1.94 11.69 7.09
CA GLY A 19 -2.83 12.87 7.09
C GLY A 19 -4.01 12.73 6.13
N MET A 20 -3.86 11.93 5.08
CA MET A 20 -4.88 11.68 4.05
C MET A 20 -5.63 10.37 4.28
N ARG A 21 -6.96 10.46 4.37
CA ARG A 21 -7.84 9.30 4.63
C ARG A 21 -7.86 8.32 3.46
N GLU A 22 -7.85 8.80 2.22
CA GLU A 22 -7.82 7.92 1.05
C GLU A 22 -6.58 7.02 1.04
N LEU A 23 -5.40 7.58 1.32
CA LEU A 23 -4.16 6.80 1.43
C LEU A 23 -4.24 5.75 2.54
N ASP A 24 -4.72 6.14 3.73
CA ASP A 24 -4.87 5.21 4.85
C ASP A 24 -5.79 4.03 4.49
N VAL A 25 -6.91 4.29 3.81
CA VAL A 25 -7.84 3.25 3.37
C VAL A 25 -7.21 2.34 2.31
N LEU A 26 -6.53 2.91 1.31
CA LEU A 26 -5.88 2.13 0.25
C LEU A 26 -4.79 1.22 0.80
N LEU A 27 -3.86 1.79 1.58
CA LEU A 27 -2.73 1.06 2.15
C LEU A 27 -3.20 0.01 3.17
N SER A 28 -4.17 0.35 4.03
CA SER A 28 -4.69 -0.61 5.01
C SER A 28 -5.52 -1.73 4.38
N SER A 29 -6.26 -1.45 3.31
CA SER A 29 -6.99 -2.47 2.54
C SER A 29 -6.04 -3.42 1.84
N TRP A 30 -5.03 -2.88 1.16
CA TRP A 30 -3.98 -3.69 0.53
C TRP A 30 -3.25 -4.55 1.57
N LEU A 31 -2.83 -3.97 2.69
CA LEU A 31 -2.20 -4.70 3.78
C LEU A 31 -3.11 -5.81 4.35
N ALA A 32 -4.42 -5.58 4.51
CA ALA A 32 -5.30 -6.59 5.06
C ALA A 32 -5.57 -7.76 4.09
N LYS A 33 -5.64 -7.48 2.78
CA LYS A 33 -6.01 -8.46 1.74
C LYS A 33 -4.81 -9.15 1.08
N ARG A 34 -3.73 -8.40 0.83
CA ARG A 34 -2.59 -8.84 0.00
C ARG A 34 -1.35 -9.19 0.82
N TRP A 35 -1.14 -8.59 1.99
CA TRP A 35 0.00 -8.92 2.85
C TRP A 35 0.21 -10.43 3.14
N PRO A 36 -0.82 -11.22 3.49
CA PRO A 36 -0.62 -12.65 3.76
C PRO A 36 -0.21 -13.46 2.52
N ASP A 37 -0.51 -12.95 1.31
CA ASP A 37 -0.16 -13.55 0.03
C ASP A 37 1.05 -12.83 -0.63
N ALA A 38 1.59 -11.78 0.00
CA ALA A 38 2.65 -10.97 -0.55
C ALA A 38 4.01 -11.66 -0.38
N ASP A 39 4.76 -11.75 -1.48
CA ASP A 39 6.14 -12.18 -1.46
C ASP A 39 7.01 -11.27 -0.58
N PRO A 40 8.10 -11.77 0.03
CA PRO A 40 9.00 -10.97 0.86
C PRO A 40 9.58 -9.76 0.13
N GLU A 41 9.79 -9.85 -1.18
CA GLU A 41 10.21 -8.72 -2.03
C GLU A 41 9.13 -7.63 -2.07
N LEU A 42 7.86 -8.01 -2.23
CA LEU A 42 6.72 -7.09 -2.24
C LEU A 42 6.46 -6.47 -0.86
N GLN A 43 6.69 -7.22 0.21
CA GLN A 43 6.65 -6.72 1.58
C GLN A 43 7.71 -5.66 1.83
N GLN A 44 8.92 -5.86 1.26
CA GLN A 44 10.00 -4.89 1.34
C GLN A 44 9.70 -3.64 0.51
N ASP A 45 9.22 -3.80 -0.73
CA ASP A 45 8.76 -2.69 -1.56
C ASP A 45 7.68 -1.86 -0.85
N PHE A 46 6.75 -2.52 -0.15
CA PHE A 46 5.72 -1.82 0.63
C PHE A 46 6.29 -1.09 1.85
N ALA A 47 7.29 -1.65 2.52
CA ALA A 47 7.98 -0.96 3.60
C ALA A 47 8.71 0.29 3.08
N ASP A 48 9.39 0.19 1.94
CA ASP A 48 10.08 1.30 1.27
C ASP A 48 9.08 2.36 0.76
N LEU A 49 7.91 1.93 0.26
CA LEU A 49 6.79 2.80 -0.10
C LEU A 49 6.31 3.60 1.11
N LEU A 50 6.20 2.95 2.28
CA LEU A 50 5.81 3.61 3.53
C LEU A 50 6.87 4.55 4.11
N ASP A 51 8.10 4.54 3.59
CA ASP A 51 9.13 5.52 3.92
C ASP A 51 9.00 6.83 3.10
N GLN A 52 8.23 6.79 1.99
CA GLN A 52 7.99 7.95 1.12
C GLN A 52 6.91 8.89 1.69
N GLU A 53 6.92 10.15 1.25
CA GLU A 53 5.97 11.18 1.67
C GLU A 53 4.57 11.00 1.07
N ASP A 54 3.54 11.45 1.81
CA ASP A 54 2.12 11.32 1.44
C ASP A 54 1.83 11.93 0.06
N ASP A 55 2.35 13.12 -0.20
CA ASP A 55 2.17 13.83 -1.48
C ASP A 55 2.72 13.02 -2.67
N GLN A 56 3.91 12.42 -2.51
CA GLN A 56 4.51 11.59 -3.56
C GLN A 56 3.71 10.31 -3.81
N LEU A 57 3.30 9.63 -2.74
CA LEU A 57 2.45 8.45 -2.85
C LEU A 57 1.15 8.78 -3.59
N TRP A 58 0.54 9.91 -3.24
CA TRP A 58 -0.69 10.36 -3.87
C TRP A 58 -0.51 10.69 -5.35
N ASP A 59 0.58 11.37 -5.71
CA ASP A 59 0.89 11.65 -7.11
C ASP A 59 1.15 10.36 -7.92
N TRP A 60 1.83 9.36 -7.36
CA TRP A 60 2.04 8.07 -8.02
C TRP A 60 0.73 7.29 -8.20
N LEU A 61 -0.13 7.27 -7.19
CA LEU A 61 -1.44 6.62 -7.25
C LEU A 61 -2.38 7.30 -8.25
N LEU A 62 -2.28 8.62 -8.40
CA LEU A 62 -3.00 9.39 -9.41
C LEU A 62 -2.37 9.31 -10.81
N GLY A 63 -1.21 8.66 -10.95
CA GLY A 63 -0.47 8.59 -12.21
C GLY A 63 0.10 9.94 -12.67
N ARG A 64 0.26 10.90 -11.76
CA ARG A 64 0.83 12.23 -12.04
C ARG A 64 2.34 12.17 -12.19
N THR A 65 2.98 11.30 -11.42
CA THR A 65 4.41 11.01 -11.50
C THR A 65 4.64 9.51 -11.60
N ALA A 66 5.75 9.12 -12.23
CA ALA A 66 6.14 7.72 -12.32
C ALA A 66 6.88 7.31 -11.03
N PRO A 67 6.48 6.22 -10.35
CA PRO A 67 7.26 5.69 -9.25
C PRO A 67 8.60 5.14 -9.75
N PRO A 68 9.61 5.01 -8.87
CA PRO A 68 10.85 4.34 -9.22
C PRO A 68 10.58 2.88 -9.58
N ALA A 69 11.45 2.29 -10.41
CA ALA A 69 11.27 0.93 -10.93
C ALA A 69 11.07 -0.13 -9.82
N SER A 70 11.74 0.04 -8.68
CA SER A 70 11.57 -0.83 -7.51
C SER A 70 10.16 -0.74 -6.90
N LEU A 71 9.58 0.47 -6.82
CA LEU A 71 8.25 0.66 -6.22
C LEU A 71 7.09 0.53 -7.23
N GLY A 72 7.39 0.46 -8.53
CA GLY A 72 6.36 0.37 -9.57
C GLY A 72 5.41 -0.81 -9.36
N ARG A 73 5.93 -1.96 -8.93
CA ARG A 73 5.14 -3.16 -8.68
C ARG A 73 4.13 -2.95 -7.54
N ILE A 74 4.60 -2.46 -6.39
CA ILE A 74 3.73 -2.24 -5.23
C ILE A 74 2.73 -1.11 -5.49
N VAL A 75 3.11 -0.04 -6.18
CA VAL A 75 2.20 1.05 -6.53
C VAL A 75 1.05 0.53 -7.41
N SER A 76 1.34 -0.26 -8.43
CA SER A 76 0.29 -0.88 -9.27
C SER A 76 -0.63 -1.80 -8.47
N GLU A 77 -0.08 -2.58 -7.54
CA GLU A 77 -0.87 -3.46 -6.66
C GLU A 77 -1.80 -2.66 -5.72
N VAL A 78 -1.33 -1.56 -5.14
CA VAL A 78 -2.14 -0.68 -4.29
C VAL A 78 -3.23 0.04 -5.11
N GLN A 79 -2.92 0.48 -6.33
CA GLN A 79 -3.93 1.05 -7.25
C GLN A 79 -5.02 0.02 -7.58
N ALA A 80 -4.63 -1.22 -7.89
CA ALA A 80 -5.58 -2.29 -8.17
C ALA A 80 -6.46 -2.62 -6.96
N ALA A 81 -5.90 -2.60 -5.74
CA ALA A 81 -6.66 -2.76 -4.51
C ALA A 81 -7.62 -1.59 -4.23
N GLY A 82 -7.31 -0.40 -4.74
CA GLY A 82 -8.17 0.78 -4.68
C GLY A 82 -9.34 0.76 -5.66
N GLU A 83 -9.15 0.19 -6.85
CA GLU A 83 -10.22 0.02 -7.83
C GLU A 83 -11.29 -0.96 -7.32
N ASP A 84 -10.88 -2.02 -6.62
CA ASP A 84 -11.78 -2.97 -5.92
C ASP A 84 -12.63 -2.29 -4.83
N LEU A 85 -12.15 -1.18 -4.26
CA LEU A 85 -12.86 -0.38 -3.25
C LEU A 85 -13.86 0.62 -3.85
N ARG A 86 -14.07 0.63 -5.18
CA ARG A 86 -15.24 1.29 -5.80
C ARG A 86 -16.36 0.27 -6.02
N PRO A 87 -17.13 -0.15 -4.98
CA PRO A 87 -18.45 -0.66 -5.26
C PRO A 87 -19.28 0.54 -5.74
N ASP A 88 -20.01 0.34 -6.83
CA ASP A 88 -21.02 1.28 -7.33
C ASP A 88 -20.56 2.39 -8.31
N SER A 89 -20.57 2.02 -9.58
CA SER A 89 -21.16 2.86 -10.63
C SER A 89 -22.08 1.98 -11.46
N ARG A 90 -23.26 1.64 -10.92
CA ARG A 90 -24.38 1.15 -11.72
C ARG A 90 -25.73 1.58 -11.18
#